data_AF-A0A3E1ECN2-F1
#
_entry.id   AF-A0A3E1ECN2-F1
#
_cell.length_a   1.000
_cell.length_b   1.000
_cell.length_c   1.000
_cell.angle_alpha   90.00
_cell.angle_beta   90.00
_cell.angle_gamma   90.00
#
_symmetry.space_group_name_H-M   'P 1'
#
loop_
_entity.id
_entity.type
_entity.pdbx_description
1 polymer ?
#
loop_
_entity_poly.entity_id
_entity_poly.type
_entity_poly.pdbx_seq_one_letter_code
_entity_poly.pdbx_strand_id
1 'polypeptide(L)' 'MRKLSIFVGTTIGGYVGWAIPDYFGWGFGWCFVISGVGSLVGVWAGWKFALKLEE' A
#
# COMPACT_ATOMS: atom_id res chain seq x y z
N MET A 1 -18.30 0.43 1.83
CA MET A 1 -17.13 1.22 2.26
C MET A 1 -15.82 0.41 2.16
N ARG A 2 -15.78 -0.85 2.61
CA ARG A 2 -14.59 -1.73 2.55
C ARG A 2 -13.76 -1.73 1.26
N LYS A 3 -14.37 -2.01 0.10
CA LYS A 3 -13.63 -2.13 -1.16
C LYS A 3 -12.90 -0.84 -1.54
N LEU A 4 -13.53 0.31 -1.30
CA LEU A 4 -12.95 1.62 -1.60
C LEU A 4 -11.77 1.92 -0.66
N SER A 5 -11.93 1.67 0.64
CA SER A 5 -10.85 1.88 1.63
C SER A 5 -9.64 0.98 1.36
N ILE A 6 -9.87 -0.27 0.97
CA ILE A 6 -8.82 -1.19 0.53
C ILE A 6 -8.14 -0.65 -0.73
N PHE A 7 -8.91 -0.25 -1.75
CA PHE A 7 -8.35 0.28 -3.01
C PHE A 7 -7.46 1.50 -2.77
N VAL A 8 -7.91 2.44 -1.95
CA VAL A 8 -7.14 3.63 -1.56
C VAL A 8 -5.88 3.21 -0.78
N GLY A 9 -6.03 2.33 0.21
CA GLY A 9 -4.91 1.83 1.01
C GLY A 9 -3.84 1.16 0.16
N THR A 10 -4.22 0.26 -0.75
CA THR A 10 -3.31 -0.42 -1.69
C THR A 10 -2.60 0.57 -2.60
N THR A 11 -3.33 1.54 -3.15
CA THR A 11 -2.76 2.55 -4.07
C THR A 11 -1.71 3.41 -3.37
N ILE A 12 -2.03 3.93 -2.18
CA ILE A 12 -1.11 4.74 -1.39
C ILE A 12 0.09 3.88 -0.93
N GLY A 13 -0.17 2.70 -0.38
CA GLY A 13 0.87 1.80 0.11
C GLY A 13 1.84 1.37 -1.00
N GLY A 14 1.33 1.08 -2.20
CA GLY A 14 2.15 0.74 -3.35
C GLY A 14 2.99 1.91 -3.85
N TYR A 15 2.44 3.13 -3.91
CA TYR A 15 3.19 4.32 -4.31
C TYR A 15 4.28 4.69 -3.31
N VAL A 16 3.96 4.67 -2.01
CA VAL A 16 4.94 4.95 -0.94
C VAL A 16 6.01 3.86 -0.92
N GLY A 17 5.62 2.59 -1.06
CA GLY A 17 6.55 1.47 -1.15
C GLY A 17 7.47 1.53 -2.38
N TRP A 18 7.03 2.15 -3.47
CA TRP A 18 7.89 2.39 -4.63
C TRP A 18 8.85 3.57 -4.42
N ALA A 19 8.35 4.68 -3.87
CA ALA A 19 9.12 5.92 -3.75
C ALA A 19 10.38 5.78 -2.88
N ILE A 20 10.33 4.93 -1.85
CA ILE A 20 11.45 4.70 -0.93
C ILE A 20 12.68 4.11 -1.67
N PRO A 21 12.62 2.89 -2.22
CA PRO A 21 13.76 2.29 -2.94
C PRO A 21 14.15 3.06 -4.20
N ASP A 22 13.19 3.73 -4.85
CA ASP A 22 13.47 4.59 -6.01
C ASP A 22 14.37 5.78 -5.61
N TYR A 23 14.06 6.44 -4.49
CA TYR A 23 14.89 7.51 -3.93
C TYR A 23 16.31 7.04 -3.59
N PHE A 24 16.47 5.82 -3.08
CA PHE A 24 17.78 5.26 -2.76
C PHE A 24 18.49 4.60 -3.96
N GLY A 25 17.86 4.58 -5.15
CA GLY A 25 18.44 4.00 -6.35
C GLY A 25 18.65 2.48 -6.26
N TRP A 26 17.87 1.76 -5.46
CA TRP A 26 18.00 0.30 -5.28
C TRP A 26 17.64 -0.50 -6.54
N GLY A 27 17.08 0.17 -7.55
CA GLY A 27 16.74 -0.43 -8.83
C GLY A 27 15.36 -1.07 -8.85
N PHE A 28 14.89 -1.36 -10.06
CA PHE A 28 13.50 -1.76 -10.33
C PHE A 28 13.04 -2.97 -9.51
N GLY A 29 13.91 -3.98 -9.31
CA GLY A 29 13.57 -5.18 -8.56
C GLY A 29 13.17 -4.88 -7.12
N TRP A 30 13.92 -4.03 -6.42
CA TRP A 30 13.60 -3.62 -5.06
C TRP A 30 12.38 -2.69 -5.02
N CYS A 31 12.24 -1.78 -6.00
CA CYS A 31 11.04 -0.95 -6.13
C CYS A 31 9.77 -1.80 -6.25
N PHE A 32 9.81 -2.83 -7.09
CA PHE A 32 8.69 -3.76 -7.27
C PHE A 32 8.37 -4.54 -5.99
N VAL A 33 9.38 -5.10 -5.32
CA VAL A 33 9.18 -5.87 -4.09
C VAL A 33 8.59 -5.01 -2.97
N ILE A 34 9.17 -3.84 -2.70
CA ILE A 34 8.73 -2.98 -1.59
C ILE A 34 7.38 -2.33 -1.91
N SER A 35 7.11 -1.97 -3.17
CA SER A 35 5.78 -1.55 -3.61
C SER A 35 4.73 -2.65 -3.43
N GLY A 36 5.07 -3.90 -3.75
CA GLY A 36 4.20 -5.06 -3.50
C GLY A 36 3.89 -5.26 -2.01
N VAL A 37 4.91 -5.19 -1.15
CA VAL A 37 4.73 -5.27 0.31
C VAL A 37 3.88 -4.10 0.82
N GLY A 38 4.17 -2.88 0.38
CA GLY A 38 3.40 -1.69 0.73
C GLY A 38 1.93 -1.80 0.30
N SER A 39 1.66 -2.38 -0.86
CA SER A 39 0.31 -2.66 -1.35
C SER A 39 -0.45 -3.64 -0.45
N LEU A 40 0.19 -4.72 0.01
CA LEU A 40 -0.40 -5.69 0.94
C LEU A 40 -0.71 -5.07 2.31
N VAL A 41 0.22 -4.24 2.83
CA VAL A 41 0.00 -3.48 4.06
C VAL A 41 -1.16 -2.49 3.88
N GLY A 42 -1.26 -1.86 2.71
CA GLY A 42 -2.36 -1.00 2.30
C GLY A 42 -3.72 -1.69 2.31
N VAL A 43 -3.80 -2.93 1.81
CA VAL A 43 -5.02 -3.76 1.87
C VAL A 43 -5.44 -3.99 3.32
N TRP A 44 -4.49 -4.42 4.17
CA TRP A 44 -4.77 -4.71 5.58
C TRP A 44 -5.25 -3.46 6.34
N ALA A 45 -4.55 -2.34 6.16
CA ALA A 45 -4.90 -1.07 6.79
C ALA A 45 -6.25 -0.55 6.30
N GLY A 46 -6.51 -0.60 4.99
CA GLY A 46 -7.77 -0.18 4.39
C GLY A 46 -8.96 -1.03 4.85
N TRP A 47 -8.76 -2.35 5.01
CA TRP A 47 -9.77 -3.24 5.56
C TRP A 47 -10.08 -2.91 7.03
N LYS A 48 -9.04 -2.74 7.86
CA LYS A 48 -9.19 -2.42 9.28
C LYS A 48 -9.85 -1.06 9.49
N PHE A 49 -9.53 -0.08 8.65
CA PHE A 49 -10.16 1.25 8.68
C PHE A 49 -11.64 1.17 8.32
N ALA A 50 -11.99 0.43 7.27
CA ALA A 50 -13.39 0.26 6.89
C ALA A 50 -14.22 -0.48 7.95
N LEU A 51 -13.64 -1.46 8.65
CA LEU A 51 -14.30 -2.11 9.79
C LEU A 51 -14.69 -1.10 10.88
N LYS A 52 -13.77 -0.19 11.24
CA LYS A 52 -14.03 0.87 12.23
C LYS A 52 -15.07 1.90 11.79
N LEU A 53 -15.28 2.09 10.49
CA LEU A 53 -16.30 3.01 9.96
C LEU A 53 -17.68 2.37 9.87
N GLU A 54 -17.75 1.04 9.92
CA GLU A 54 -19.00 0.28 9.90
C GLU A 54 -19.52 -0.04 11.32
N GLU A 55 -18.75 0.30 12.35
CA GLU A 55 -19.08 0.24 13.78
C GLU A 55 -19.71 1.57 14.24
#